data_AF-A0A099WZD7-F1
#
_entry.id   AF-A0A099WZD7-F1
#
_cell.length_a   1.000
_cell.length_b   1.000
_cell.length_c   1.000
_cell.angle_alpha   90.00
_cell.angle_beta   90.00
_cell.angle_gamma   90.00
#
_symmetry.space_group_name_H-M   'P 1'
#
loop_
_entity.id
_entity.type
_entity.pdbx_description
1 polymer ?
#
loop_
_entity_poly.entity_id
_entity_poly.type
_entity_poly.pdbx_seq_one_letter_code
_entity_poly.pdbx_strand_id
1 'polypeptide(L)'
;MKTIANESSLLNTKVPEPTLRRLPWYLSYVQLLHADGCESVSSTRIARAVGVDASLVAKDLSYVSVDGRTRVGYRVADMVAVLNDFLGFTHHHRAFLFGVGSLGAALLQDSGLRHFGLEIAAGFDVNPDIVDTNINGIPVYHKSRAAELCARERVDIGILTVPIRAAQSVADEMIVAGIKAIWNFTPWRISVPEGVVVQNTSMYAQLAVMFNRMKSLP
;
A
#
# COMPACT_ATOMS: atom_id res chain seq x y z
N MET A 1 45.51 -18.98 -6.33
CA MET A 1 45.28 -19.58 -4.99
C MET A 1 44.90 -18.45 -4.05
N LYS A 2 43.78 -18.60 -3.32
CA LYS A 2 42.99 -17.62 -2.54
C LYS A 2 41.90 -16.87 -3.33
N THR A 3 40.85 -17.64 -3.60
CA THR A 3 39.43 -17.35 -3.37
C THR A 3 39.12 -16.08 -2.58
N ILE A 4 38.35 -15.17 -3.18
CA ILE A 4 37.41 -14.32 -2.44
C ILE A 4 36.04 -14.66 -3.04
N ALA A 5 35.32 -15.50 -2.31
CA ALA A 5 33.94 -15.84 -2.56
C ALA A 5 33.05 -14.82 -1.83
N ASN A 6 31.85 -14.63 -2.37
CA ASN A 6 30.64 -14.17 -1.68
C ASN A 6 30.54 -12.68 -1.30
N GLU A 7 30.14 -11.84 -2.27
CA GLU A 7 29.39 -10.60 -2.01
C GLU A 7 27.86 -10.78 -2.17
N SER A 8 27.38 -11.99 -2.39
CA SER A 8 25.99 -12.29 -2.75
C SER A 8 25.16 -12.93 -1.62
N SER A 9 25.28 -12.50 -0.36
CA SER A 9 24.51 -13.14 0.72
C SER A 9 24.07 -12.29 1.93
N LEU A 10 23.91 -10.97 1.81
CA LEU A 10 23.34 -10.18 2.92
C LEU A 10 22.02 -9.53 2.50
N LEU A 11 20.94 -9.91 3.22
CA LEU A 11 19.54 -9.45 3.13
C LEU A 11 18.60 -10.27 2.21
N ASN A 12 18.45 -11.57 2.48
CA ASN A 12 17.26 -12.33 2.04
C ASN A 12 16.28 -12.63 3.18
N THR A 13 16.31 -11.87 4.27
CA THR A 13 15.30 -11.99 5.32
C THR A 13 14.07 -11.22 4.86
N LYS A 14 13.14 -11.90 4.18
CA LYS A 14 11.84 -11.34 3.80
C LYS A 14 11.19 -10.70 5.03
N VAL A 15 11.03 -9.38 5.03
CA VAL A 15 10.49 -8.65 6.17
C VAL A 15 9.10 -9.20 6.52
N PRO A 16 8.81 -9.52 7.80
CA PRO A 16 7.53 -10.08 8.17
C PRO A 16 6.38 -9.14 7.81
N GLU A 17 5.27 -9.68 7.29
CA GLU A 17 4.09 -8.88 6.93
C GLU A 17 3.56 -8.00 8.10
N PRO A 18 3.51 -8.46 9.36
CA PRO A 18 3.12 -7.60 10.47
C PRO A 18 4.02 -6.38 10.64
N THR A 19 5.32 -6.53 10.36
CA THR A 19 6.29 -5.43 10.37
C THR A 19 6.01 -4.48 9.21
N LEU A 20 5.86 -4.98 7.98
CA LEU A 20 5.49 -4.18 6.80
C LEU A 20 4.21 -3.36 7.03
N ARG A 21 3.21 -3.92 7.74
CA ARG A 21 1.97 -3.23 8.09
C ARG A 21 2.12 -2.16 9.17
N ARG A 22 3.18 -2.25 10.00
CA ARG A 22 3.46 -1.27 11.09
C ARG A 22 4.35 -0.11 10.63
N LEU A 23 5.31 -0.36 9.74
CA LEU A 23 6.28 0.65 9.28
C LEU A 23 5.63 1.95 8.74
N PRO A 24 4.51 1.93 7.97
CA PRO A 24 3.85 3.17 7.55
C PRO A 24 3.41 4.07 8.71
N TRP A 25 2.98 3.50 9.84
CA TRP A 25 2.60 4.27 11.02
C TRP A 25 3.81 4.94 11.67
N TYR A 26 4.97 4.28 11.66
CA TYR A 26 6.22 4.88 12.11
C TYR A 26 6.61 6.03 11.19
N LEU A 27 6.53 5.85 9.87
CA LEU A 27 6.81 6.89 8.90
C LEU A 27 5.92 8.12 9.12
N SER A 28 4.59 7.95 9.23
CA SER A 28 3.67 9.06 9.47
C SER A 28 4.00 9.84 10.74
N TYR A 29 4.30 9.14 11.84
CA TYR A 29 4.69 9.80 13.09
C TYR A 29 6.02 10.55 12.97
N VAL A 30 7.03 9.95 12.32
CA VAL A 30 8.35 10.57 12.17
C VAL A 30 8.32 11.73 11.18
N GLN A 31 7.46 11.69 10.15
CA GLN A 31 7.20 12.82 9.25
C GLN A 31 6.63 14.02 10.01
N LEU A 32 5.70 13.80 10.96
CA LEU A 32 5.21 14.86 11.83
C LEU A 32 6.34 15.47 12.66
N LEU A 33 7.17 14.62 13.29
CA LEU A 33 8.33 15.09 14.05
C LEU A 33 9.33 15.86 13.19
N HIS A 34 9.49 15.46 11.94
CA HIS A 34 10.37 16.14 10.99
C HIS A 34 9.86 17.54 10.66
N ALA A 35 8.55 17.67 10.42
CA ALA A 35 7.90 18.97 10.19
C ALA A 35 8.01 19.90 11.41
N ASP A 36 8.00 19.33 12.62
CA ASP A 36 8.20 20.06 13.88
C ASP A 36 9.68 20.40 14.18
N GLY A 37 10.61 20.06 13.27
CA GLY A 37 12.04 20.35 13.44
C GLY A 37 12.75 19.45 14.46
N CYS A 38 12.17 18.31 14.82
CA CYS A 38 12.78 17.39 15.76
C CYS A 38 13.94 16.63 15.12
N GLU A 39 15.12 16.63 15.75
CA GLU A 39 16.31 15.98 15.21
C GLU A 39 16.36 14.47 15.48
N SER A 40 15.86 14.03 16.66
CA SER A 40 15.94 12.64 17.08
C SER A 40 14.69 12.15 17.83
N VAL A 41 14.46 10.84 17.76
CA VAL A 41 13.32 10.17 18.38
C VAL A 41 13.74 8.81 18.95
N SER A 42 13.22 8.44 20.11
CA SER A 42 13.47 7.12 20.72
C SER A 42 12.40 6.08 20.34
N SER A 43 12.75 4.79 20.37
CA SER A 43 11.78 3.70 20.19
C SER A 43 10.59 3.83 21.14
N THR A 44 10.81 4.25 22.39
CA THR A 44 9.76 4.43 23.40
C THR A 44 8.78 5.54 23.02
N ARG A 45 9.26 6.62 22.42
CA ARG A 45 8.41 7.72 21.97
C ARG A 45 7.57 7.31 20.75
N ILE A 46 8.16 6.59 19.79
CA ILE A 46 7.43 6.01 18.65
C ILE A 46 6.38 5.01 19.14
N ALA A 47 6.78 4.09 20.02
CA ALA A 47 5.92 3.07 20.62
C ALA A 47 4.67 3.65 21.27
N ARG A 48 4.83 4.71 22.07
CA ARG A 48 3.72 5.41 22.71
C ARG A 48 2.78 6.05 21.68
N ALA A 49 3.33 6.67 20.63
CA ALA A 49 2.52 7.34 19.61
C ALA A 49 1.73 6.35 18.74
N VAL A 50 2.30 5.19 18.43
CA VAL A 50 1.68 4.17 17.56
C VAL A 50 0.89 3.12 18.35
N GLY A 51 1.07 3.05 19.66
CA GLY A 51 0.36 2.09 20.52
C GLY A 51 0.90 0.67 20.44
N VAL A 52 2.23 0.51 20.39
CA VAL A 52 2.93 -0.78 20.34
C VAL A 52 4.07 -0.83 21.35
N ASP A 53 4.65 -2.00 21.59
CA ASP A 53 5.81 -2.15 22.49
C ASP A 53 7.10 -1.54 21.90
N ALA A 54 7.91 -0.90 22.75
CA ALA A 54 9.18 -0.30 22.33
C ALA A 54 10.20 -1.31 21.81
N SER A 55 10.19 -2.54 22.35
CA SER A 55 11.01 -3.65 21.84
C SER A 55 10.59 -4.09 20.43
N LEU A 56 9.29 -4.02 20.14
CA LEU A 56 8.75 -4.33 18.81
C LEU A 56 9.16 -3.27 17.78
N VAL A 57 9.12 -1.98 18.15
CA VAL A 57 9.62 -0.89 17.29
C VAL A 57 11.09 -1.10 16.94
N ALA A 58 11.93 -1.39 17.94
CA ALA A 58 13.36 -1.62 17.70
C ALA A 58 13.59 -2.83 16.77
N LYS A 59 12.85 -3.93 16.98
CA LYS A 59 12.91 -5.13 16.14
C LYS A 59 12.45 -4.84 14.71
N ASP A 60 11.37 -4.08 14.54
CA ASP A 60 10.87 -3.70 13.22
C ASP A 60 11.88 -2.84 12.46
N LEU A 61 12.45 -1.84 13.13
CA LEU A 61 13.45 -0.94 12.54
C LEU A 61 14.77 -1.66 12.19
N SER A 62 15.12 -2.73 12.91
CA SER A 62 16.29 -3.54 12.57
C SER A 62 16.18 -4.29 11.24
N TYR A 63 14.96 -4.47 10.70
CA TYR A 63 14.78 -5.05 9.36
C TYR A 63 15.04 -4.05 8.22
N VAL A 64 15.06 -2.75 8.52
CA VAL A 64 15.09 -1.67 7.52
C VAL A 64 16.37 -0.83 7.59
N SER A 65 17.47 -1.38 8.11
CA SER A 65 18.79 -0.70 8.17
C SER A 65 18.75 0.70 8.82
N VAL A 66 17.77 0.93 9.71
CA VAL A 66 17.69 2.16 10.50
C VAL A 66 18.52 1.94 11.76
N ASP A 67 19.76 2.41 11.75
CA ASP A 67 20.65 2.30 12.91
C ASP A 67 20.35 3.38 13.95
N GLY A 68 19.88 2.95 15.11
CA GLY A 68 19.75 3.81 16.28
C GLY A 68 21.10 4.02 16.96
N ARG A 69 21.33 5.22 17.51
CA ARG A 69 22.48 5.47 18.40
C ARG A 69 22.06 5.27 19.86
N THR A 70 22.81 4.44 20.59
CA THR A 70 22.60 4.19 22.03
C THR A 70 22.53 5.53 22.79
N ARG A 71 21.47 5.72 23.60
CA ARG A 71 21.15 6.95 24.36
C ARG A 71 20.69 8.19 23.56
N VAL A 72 20.83 8.22 22.24
CA VAL A 72 20.40 9.35 21.40
C VAL A 72 19.08 9.04 20.67
N GLY A 73 18.86 7.78 20.30
CA GLY A 73 17.73 7.35 19.49
C GLY A 73 18.06 7.39 18.00
N TYR A 74 17.02 7.49 17.17
CA TYR A 74 17.12 7.54 15.72
C TYR A 74 17.07 8.98 15.24
N ARG A 75 17.87 9.29 14.22
CA ARG A 75 17.78 10.59 13.53
C ARG A 75 16.51 10.63 12.71
N VAL A 76 15.66 11.62 12.94
CA VAL A 76 14.34 11.75 12.33
C VAL A 76 14.45 11.84 10.81
N ALA A 77 15.36 12.67 10.29
CA ALA A 77 15.56 12.82 8.85
C ALA A 77 15.99 11.51 8.16
N ASP A 78 16.92 10.77 8.77
CA ASP A 78 17.40 9.49 8.23
C ASP A 78 16.28 8.45 8.22
N MET A 79 15.47 8.40 9.29
CA MET A 79 14.31 7.51 9.35
C MET A 79 13.30 7.80 8.25
N VAL A 80 12.97 9.07 8.00
CA VAL A 80 12.04 9.44 6.91
C VAL A 80 12.57 8.95 5.57
N ALA A 81 13.85 9.20 5.28
CA ALA A 81 14.47 8.79 4.02
C ALA A 81 14.44 7.26 3.84
N VAL A 82 14.92 6.52 4.84
CA VAL A 82 15.03 5.06 4.79
C VAL A 82 13.65 4.39 4.73
N LEU A 83 12.69 4.85 5.52
CA LEU A 83 11.33 4.27 5.51
C LEU A 83 10.59 4.59 4.21
N ASN A 84 10.73 5.78 3.64
CA ASN A 84 10.13 6.12 2.34
C ASN A 84 10.66 5.23 1.22
N ASP A 85 11.99 5.05 1.16
CA ASP A 85 12.65 4.22 0.16
C ASP A 85 12.24 2.74 0.32
N PHE A 86 12.35 2.21 1.54
CA PHE A 86 12.02 0.83 1.83
C PHE A 86 10.54 0.48 1.56
N LEU A 87 9.61 1.39 1.87
CA LEU A 87 8.18 1.19 1.62
C LEU A 87 7.80 1.38 0.14
N GLY A 88 8.73 1.84 -0.70
CA GLY A 88 8.51 2.09 -2.12
C GLY A 88 7.69 3.36 -2.40
N PHE A 89 7.52 4.25 -1.43
CA PHE A 89 6.78 5.51 -1.61
C PHE A 89 7.57 6.56 -2.40
N THR A 90 8.85 6.30 -2.67
CA THR A 90 9.68 7.06 -3.61
C THR A 90 9.45 6.67 -5.07
N HIS A 91 8.80 5.53 -5.33
CA HIS A 91 8.51 5.06 -6.69
C HIS A 91 7.12 5.51 -7.13
N HIS A 92 7.01 5.92 -8.39
CA HIS A 92 5.72 6.22 -9.01
C HIS A 92 5.17 4.97 -9.69
N HIS A 93 4.15 4.40 -9.08
CA HIS A 93 3.34 3.31 -9.61
C HIS A 93 2.08 3.87 -10.25
N ARG A 94 1.76 3.39 -11.45
CA ARG A 94 0.49 3.71 -12.12
C ARG A 94 -0.50 2.58 -11.90
N ALA A 95 -1.76 2.93 -11.70
CA ALA A 95 -2.85 1.99 -11.48
C ALA A 95 -4.07 2.30 -12.32
N PHE A 96 -4.86 1.26 -12.57
CA PHE A 96 -6.20 1.37 -13.10
C PHE A 96 -7.24 0.94 -12.08
N LEU A 97 -8.35 1.63 -12.02
CA LEU A 97 -9.43 1.34 -11.09
C LEU A 97 -10.62 0.71 -11.79
N PHE A 98 -11.09 -0.43 -11.30
CA PHE A 98 -12.20 -1.20 -11.87
C PHE A 98 -13.39 -1.15 -10.91
N GLY A 99 -14.49 -0.53 -11.35
CA GLY A 99 -15.70 -0.27 -10.58
C GLY A 99 -15.70 1.12 -9.96
N VAL A 100 -16.25 2.11 -10.66
CA VAL A 100 -16.34 3.52 -10.25
C VAL A 100 -17.67 3.80 -9.55
N GLY A 101 -18.01 2.95 -8.59
CA GLY A 101 -19.09 3.22 -7.62
C GLY A 101 -18.67 4.26 -6.58
N SER A 102 -19.39 4.37 -5.46
CA SER A 102 -19.08 5.34 -4.40
C SER A 102 -17.63 5.24 -3.88
N LEU A 103 -17.15 4.02 -3.60
CA LEU A 103 -15.77 3.81 -3.13
C LEU A 103 -14.74 4.08 -4.23
N GLY A 104 -15.00 3.60 -5.45
CA GLY A 104 -14.09 3.82 -6.58
C GLY A 104 -13.92 5.30 -6.92
N ALA A 105 -15.02 6.05 -6.93
CA ALA A 105 -15.01 7.50 -7.11
C ALA A 105 -14.23 8.22 -6.01
N ALA A 106 -14.39 7.81 -4.74
CA ALA A 106 -13.63 8.38 -3.63
C ALA A 106 -12.12 8.14 -3.77
N LEU A 107 -11.71 6.94 -4.19
CA LEU A 107 -10.29 6.63 -4.44
C LEU A 107 -9.70 7.44 -5.60
N LEU A 108 -10.48 7.70 -6.66
CA LEU A 108 -10.05 8.57 -7.76
C LEU A 108 -9.81 10.03 -7.32
N GLN A 109 -10.50 10.48 -6.27
CA GLN A 109 -10.35 11.84 -5.73
C GLN A 109 -9.22 11.94 -4.68
N ASP A 110 -8.70 10.81 -4.20
CA ASP A 110 -7.74 10.80 -3.09
C ASP A 110 -6.33 11.19 -3.54
N SER A 111 -6.01 12.48 -3.35
CA SER A 111 -4.66 13.01 -3.59
C SER A 111 -3.58 12.38 -2.68
N GLY A 112 -3.96 11.76 -1.55
CA GLY A 112 -3.06 11.07 -0.64
C GLY A 112 -2.40 9.86 -1.29
N LEU A 113 -3.11 9.14 -2.17
CA LEU A 113 -2.55 8.00 -2.90
C LEU A 113 -1.33 8.41 -3.74
N ARG A 114 -1.40 9.57 -4.40
CA ARG A 114 -0.27 10.11 -5.18
C ARG A 114 0.95 10.44 -4.31
N HIS A 115 0.72 10.94 -3.09
CA HIS A 115 1.80 11.19 -2.13
C HIS A 115 2.51 9.92 -1.67
N PHE A 116 1.80 8.78 -1.70
CA PHE A 116 2.37 7.46 -1.42
C PHE A 116 2.80 6.70 -2.68
N GLY A 117 3.03 7.42 -3.79
CA GLY A 117 3.59 6.85 -5.01
C GLY A 117 2.57 6.14 -5.90
N LEU A 118 1.26 6.24 -5.66
CA LEU A 118 0.23 5.59 -6.48
C LEU A 118 -0.58 6.63 -7.29
N GLU A 119 -0.42 6.60 -8.62
CA GLU A 119 -1.20 7.40 -9.54
C GLU A 119 -2.28 6.55 -10.23
N ILE A 120 -3.56 6.88 -10.03
CA ILE A 120 -4.64 6.25 -10.78
C ILE A 120 -4.79 6.97 -12.13
N ALA A 121 -4.49 6.26 -13.22
CA ALA A 121 -4.45 6.80 -14.57
C ALA A 121 -5.82 6.78 -15.27
N ALA A 122 -6.67 5.82 -14.93
CA ALA A 122 -8.03 5.69 -15.47
C ALA A 122 -8.94 4.85 -14.56
N GLY A 123 -10.23 5.13 -14.64
CA GLY A 123 -11.30 4.28 -14.10
C GLY A 123 -12.00 3.46 -15.19
N PHE A 124 -12.59 2.34 -14.82
CA PHE A 124 -13.37 1.47 -15.70
C PHE A 124 -14.71 1.10 -15.07
N ASP A 125 -15.79 1.23 -15.83
CA ASP A 125 -17.12 0.81 -15.40
C ASP A 125 -17.98 0.30 -16.57
N VAL A 126 -19.15 -0.25 -16.25
CA VAL A 126 -20.18 -0.68 -17.19
C VAL A 126 -21.40 0.24 -17.18
N ASN A 127 -21.55 1.08 -16.15
CA ASN A 127 -22.66 2.00 -16.04
C ASN A 127 -22.52 3.13 -17.09
N PRO A 128 -23.43 3.24 -18.07
CA PRO A 128 -23.33 4.24 -19.13
C PRO A 128 -23.39 5.68 -18.62
N ASP A 129 -23.95 5.92 -17.43
CA ASP A 129 -24.07 7.27 -16.87
C ASP A 129 -22.72 7.86 -16.43
N ILE A 130 -21.72 7.01 -16.18
CA ILE A 130 -20.38 7.42 -15.71
C ILE A 130 -19.27 7.12 -16.72
N VAL A 131 -19.53 6.27 -17.70
CA VAL A 131 -18.60 6.03 -18.81
C VAL A 131 -18.42 7.31 -19.62
N ASP A 132 -17.20 7.53 -20.10
CA ASP A 132 -16.78 8.73 -20.84
C ASP A 132 -16.87 10.05 -20.05
N THR A 133 -17.00 9.96 -18.72
CA THR A 133 -16.86 11.09 -17.80
C THR A 133 -15.44 11.18 -17.24
N ASN A 134 -15.20 12.16 -16.36
CA ASN A 134 -13.97 12.23 -15.58
C ASN A 134 -14.26 12.52 -14.10
N ILE A 135 -13.44 11.99 -13.21
CA ILE A 135 -13.47 12.27 -11.77
C ILE A 135 -12.13 12.87 -11.40
N ASN A 136 -12.13 14.13 -10.94
CA ASN A 136 -10.92 14.86 -10.57
C ASN A 136 -9.85 14.87 -11.69
N GLY A 137 -10.29 15.00 -12.95
CA GLY A 137 -9.43 14.97 -14.13
C GLY A 137 -8.96 13.57 -14.57
N ILE A 138 -9.39 12.51 -13.89
CA ILE A 138 -9.08 11.11 -14.27
C ILE A 138 -10.23 10.57 -15.14
N PRO A 139 -9.96 10.12 -16.38
CA PRO A 139 -11.01 9.63 -17.29
C PRO A 139 -11.59 8.29 -16.82
N VAL A 140 -12.89 8.11 -17.06
CA VAL A 140 -13.61 6.85 -16.83
C VAL A 140 -13.99 6.25 -18.17
N TYR A 141 -13.54 5.04 -18.45
CA TYR A 141 -13.81 4.33 -19.70
C TYR A 141 -14.78 3.16 -19.49
N HIS A 142 -15.41 2.73 -20.57
CA HIS A 142 -16.11 1.45 -20.56
C HIS A 142 -15.11 0.30 -20.34
N LYS A 143 -15.51 -0.74 -19.59
CA LYS A 143 -14.62 -1.87 -19.26
C LYS A 143 -13.97 -2.55 -20.48
N SER A 144 -14.63 -2.51 -21.64
CA SER A 144 -14.10 -3.10 -22.89
C SER A 144 -12.79 -2.45 -23.37
N ARG A 145 -12.48 -1.23 -22.94
CA ARG A 145 -11.23 -0.51 -23.24
C ARG A 145 -10.05 -0.97 -22.36
N ALA A 146 -10.29 -1.73 -21.30
CA ALA A 146 -9.27 -2.05 -20.30
C ALA A 146 -8.06 -2.78 -20.90
N ALA A 147 -8.29 -3.82 -21.69
CA ALA A 147 -7.21 -4.61 -22.29
C ALA A 147 -6.30 -3.77 -23.20
N GLU A 148 -6.89 -2.91 -24.04
CA GLU A 148 -6.16 -1.98 -24.91
C GLU A 148 -5.32 -0.99 -24.08
N LEU A 149 -5.92 -0.39 -23.05
CA LEU A 149 -5.26 0.61 -22.23
C LEU A 149 -4.14 0.02 -21.37
N CYS A 150 -4.30 -1.20 -20.84
CA CYS A 150 -3.24 -1.87 -20.08
C CYS A 150 -2.00 -2.10 -20.94
N ALA A 151 -2.20 -2.58 -22.18
CA ALA A 151 -1.11 -2.81 -23.12
C ALA A 151 -0.39 -1.51 -23.53
N ARG A 152 -1.15 -0.42 -23.71
CA ARG A 152 -0.61 0.88 -24.14
C ARG A 152 0.11 1.63 -23.02
N GLU A 153 -0.50 1.71 -21.84
CA GLU A 153 -0.05 2.56 -20.73
C GLU A 153 0.97 1.87 -19.81
N ARG A 154 1.22 0.56 -20.01
CA ARG A 154 2.12 -0.27 -19.18
C ARG A 154 1.79 -0.19 -17.68
N VAL A 155 0.49 -0.30 -17.38
CA VAL A 155 -0.01 -0.31 -16.00
C VAL A 155 0.07 -1.73 -15.45
N ASP A 156 0.76 -1.91 -14.32
CA ASP A 156 0.93 -3.21 -13.67
C ASP A 156 0.00 -3.39 -12.44
N ILE A 157 -0.64 -2.31 -11.95
CA ILE A 157 -1.49 -2.32 -10.76
C ILE A 157 -2.96 -2.10 -11.12
N GLY A 158 -3.84 -2.91 -10.55
CA GLY A 158 -5.27 -2.76 -10.68
C GLY A 158 -5.97 -2.66 -9.31
N ILE A 159 -6.85 -1.69 -9.15
CA ILE A 159 -7.68 -1.49 -7.95
C ILE A 159 -9.06 -2.05 -8.23
N LEU A 160 -9.53 -2.99 -7.41
CA LEU A 160 -10.79 -3.71 -7.61
C LEU A 160 -11.84 -3.26 -6.59
N THR A 161 -12.84 -2.51 -7.06
CA THR A 161 -13.92 -1.91 -6.26
C THR A 161 -15.32 -2.28 -6.79
N VAL A 162 -15.43 -3.38 -7.53
CA VAL A 162 -16.69 -3.88 -8.10
C VAL A 162 -17.56 -4.64 -7.06
N PRO A 163 -18.86 -4.86 -7.34
CA PRO A 163 -19.68 -5.75 -6.53
C PRO A 163 -19.11 -7.18 -6.45
N ILE A 164 -19.34 -7.87 -5.33
CA ILE A 164 -18.82 -9.23 -5.06
C ILE A 164 -19.03 -10.21 -6.23
N ARG A 165 -20.22 -10.17 -6.84
CA ARG A 165 -20.60 -11.09 -7.93
C ARG A 165 -19.72 -10.93 -9.18
N ALA A 166 -19.11 -9.78 -9.37
CA ALA A 166 -18.23 -9.49 -10.51
C ALA A 166 -16.73 -9.57 -10.15
N ALA A 167 -16.38 -9.70 -8.86
CA ALA A 167 -15.00 -9.55 -8.39
C ALA A 167 -14.03 -10.53 -9.06
N GLN A 168 -14.37 -11.82 -9.14
CA GLN A 168 -13.51 -12.82 -9.76
C GLN A 168 -13.37 -12.59 -11.27
N SER A 169 -14.47 -12.40 -12.00
CA SER A 169 -14.38 -12.27 -13.46
C SER A 169 -13.59 -11.03 -13.87
N VAL A 170 -13.76 -9.91 -13.14
CA VAL A 170 -13.01 -8.68 -13.42
C VAL A 170 -11.54 -8.86 -13.06
N ALA A 171 -11.22 -9.55 -11.96
CA ALA A 171 -9.82 -9.88 -11.64
C ALA A 171 -9.16 -10.74 -12.73
N ASP A 172 -9.88 -11.73 -13.28
CA ASP A 172 -9.38 -12.55 -14.38
C ASP A 172 -9.16 -11.71 -15.64
N GLU A 173 -10.09 -10.80 -15.98
CA GLU A 173 -9.95 -9.83 -17.08
C GLU A 173 -8.72 -8.92 -16.88
N MET A 174 -8.48 -8.44 -15.66
CA MET A 174 -7.31 -7.62 -15.31
C MET A 174 -6.00 -8.39 -15.53
N ILE A 175 -5.93 -9.64 -15.10
CA ILE A 175 -4.74 -10.49 -15.24
C ILE A 175 -4.44 -10.76 -16.71
N VAL A 176 -5.47 -11.08 -17.51
CA VAL A 176 -5.34 -11.27 -18.97
C VAL A 176 -4.85 -9.98 -19.64
N ALA A 177 -5.28 -8.82 -19.16
CA ALA A 177 -4.84 -7.51 -19.64
C ALA A 177 -3.40 -7.15 -19.24
N GLY A 178 -2.72 -7.97 -18.42
CA GLY A 178 -1.33 -7.80 -18.01
C GLY A 178 -1.12 -7.18 -16.63
N ILE A 179 -2.18 -6.99 -15.83
CA ILE A 179 -2.08 -6.55 -14.44
C ILE A 179 -1.37 -7.63 -13.62
N LYS A 180 -0.35 -7.21 -12.85
CA LYS A 180 0.48 -8.10 -12.00
C LYS A 180 0.20 -7.93 -10.52
N ALA A 181 -0.40 -6.82 -10.11
CA ALA A 181 -0.79 -6.56 -8.73
C ALA A 181 -2.24 -6.08 -8.65
N ILE A 182 -3.03 -6.70 -7.78
CA ILE A 182 -4.42 -6.35 -7.54
C ILE A 182 -4.60 -5.86 -6.10
N TRP A 183 -5.08 -4.64 -5.94
CA TRP A 183 -5.54 -4.12 -4.66
C TRP A 183 -7.06 -4.32 -4.56
N ASN A 184 -7.45 -5.37 -3.85
CA ASN A 184 -8.83 -5.82 -3.73
C ASN A 184 -9.55 -5.18 -2.53
N PHE A 185 -10.55 -4.35 -2.80
CA PHE A 185 -11.43 -3.75 -1.79
C PHE A 185 -12.75 -4.51 -1.61
N THR A 186 -12.99 -5.55 -2.40
CA THR A 186 -14.19 -6.38 -2.26
C THR A 186 -14.09 -7.22 -0.99
N PRO A 187 -15.21 -7.54 -0.32
CA PRO A 187 -15.21 -8.42 0.85
C PRO A 187 -15.00 -9.91 0.47
N TRP A 188 -14.73 -10.20 -0.80
CA TRP A 188 -14.52 -11.54 -1.33
C TRP A 188 -13.05 -11.76 -1.66
N ARG A 189 -12.52 -12.95 -1.33
CA ARG A 189 -11.15 -13.32 -1.72
C ARG A 189 -11.16 -13.86 -3.14
N ILE A 190 -10.49 -13.16 -4.03
CA ILE A 190 -10.26 -13.60 -5.42
C ILE A 190 -9.16 -14.67 -5.47
N SER A 191 -9.28 -15.60 -6.42
CA SER A 191 -8.24 -16.56 -6.76
C SER A 191 -7.42 -16.01 -7.92
N VAL A 192 -6.09 -16.09 -7.81
CA VAL A 192 -5.16 -15.60 -8.84
C VAL A 192 -4.07 -16.64 -9.11
N PRO A 193 -3.47 -16.66 -10.32
CA PRO A 193 -2.36 -17.55 -10.62
C PRO A 193 -1.09 -17.13 -9.87
N GLU A 194 -0.09 -18.03 -9.87
CA GLU A 194 1.24 -17.71 -9.35
C GLU A 194 1.87 -16.52 -10.11
N GLY A 195 2.57 -15.66 -9.38
CA GLY A 195 3.18 -14.44 -9.94
C GLY A 195 2.29 -13.19 -9.92
N VAL A 196 1.01 -13.31 -9.56
CA VAL A 196 0.12 -12.15 -9.33
C VAL A 196 0.06 -11.84 -7.84
N VAL A 197 0.35 -10.59 -7.48
CA VAL A 197 0.26 -10.11 -6.09
C VAL A 197 -1.16 -9.65 -5.81
N VAL A 198 -1.76 -10.10 -4.72
CA VAL A 198 -3.08 -9.62 -4.27
C VAL A 198 -2.98 -9.06 -2.87
N GLN A 199 -3.35 -7.79 -2.72
CA GLN A 199 -3.52 -7.16 -1.42
C GLN A 199 -5.01 -6.96 -1.14
N ASN A 200 -5.52 -7.58 -0.08
CA ASN A 200 -6.92 -7.47 0.32
C ASN A 200 -7.09 -6.37 1.38
N THR A 201 -8.09 -5.51 1.20
CA THR A 201 -8.49 -4.46 2.14
C THR A 201 -9.97 -4.56 2.42
N SER A 202 -10.33 -4.81 3.69
CA SER A 202 -11.72 -4.94 4.12
C SER A 202 -12.02 -3.99 5.27
N MET A 203 -12.80 -2.95 4.99
CA MET A 203 -13.34 -2.06 6.02
C MET A 203 -14.23 -2.84 7.00
N TYR A 204 -14.95 -3.86 6.52
CA TYR A 204 -15.81 -4.70 7.34
C TYR A 204 -15.04 -5.54 8.36
N ALA A 205 -13.84 -6.04 7.99
CA ALA A 205 -12.97 -6.73 8.94
C ALA A 205 -12.53 -5.79 10.08
N GLN A 206 -12.22 -4.53 9.76
CA GLN A 206 -11.87 -3.53 10.78
C GLN A 206 -13.07 -3.19 11.69
N LEU A 207 -14.28 -3.08 11.13
CA LEU A 207 -15.50 -2.90 11.93
C LEU A 207 -15.72 -4.06 12.89
N ALA A 208 -15.53 -5.30 12.45
CA ALA A 208 -15.68 -6.48 13.31
C ALA A 208 -14.68 -6.46 14.49
N VAL A 209 -13.43 -6.09 14.24
CA VAL A 209 -12.42 -5.90 15.30
C VAL A 209 -12.85 -4.83 16.29
N MET A 210 -13.29 -3.67 15.80
CA MET A 210 -13.77 -2.58 16.64
C MET A 210 -14.98 -3.00 17.49
N PHE A 211 -15.98 -3.64 16.88
CA PHE A 211 -17.18 -4.12 17.58
C PHE A 211 -16.85 -5.14 18.66
N ASN A 212 -15.89 -6.04 18.40
CA ASN A 212 -15.47 -7.01 19.40
C ASN A 212 -14.75 -6.34 20.59
N ARG A 213 -13.87 -5.37 20.33
CA ARG A 213 -13.18 -4.60 21.38
C ARG A 213 -14.14 -3.77 22.23
N MET A 214 -15.17 -3.18 21.63
CA MET A 214 -16.18 -2.42 22.38
C MET A 214 -16.93 -3.30 23.38
N LYS A 215 -17.15 -4.59 23.08
CA LYS A 215 -17.79 -5.52 24.03
C LYS A 215 -16.91 -5.86 25.23
N SER A 216 -15.59 -5.64 25.13
CA SER A 216 -14.63 -5.85 26.21
C SER A 216 -14.30 -4.57 26.97
N LEU A 217 -14.99 -3.46 26.69
CA LEU A 217 -14.85 -2.24 27.49
C LEU A 217 -15.54 -2.43 28.84
N PRO A 218 -14.92 -1.99 29.95
CA PRO A 218 -15.48 -2.05 31.28
C PRO A 218 -16.70 -1.13 31.46
#